data_AF-A0AAU2BSS7-F1
#
_entry.id   AF-A0AAU2BSS7-F1
#
_cell.length_a   1.000
_cell.length_b   1.000
_cell.length_c   1.000
_cell.angle_alpha   90.00
_cell.angle_beta   90.00
_cell.angle_gamma   90.00
#
_symmetry.space_group_name_H-M   'P 1'
#
loop_
_entity.id
_entity.type
_entity.pdbx_description
1 polymer ?
#
loop_
_entity_poly.entity_id
_entity_poly.type
_entity_poly.pdbx_seq_one_letter_code
_entity_poly.pdbx_strand_id
1 'polypeptide(L)'
;MDTQVDLGGLTVDTSAPVLVTGATGYVAGWIVKGLLDAGATVHAAVRDPRITTKVRHLLDIADTSPGTLHLFASDLMREGSYFEAISYLARGPVP
;
A
#
# COMPACT_ATOMS: atom_id res chain seq x y z
N MET A 1 -8.58 22.37 -10.52
CA MET A 1 -9.16 21.58 -9.41
C MET A 1 -8.04 20.74 -8.87
N ASP A 2 -7.38 21.22 -7.82
CA ASP A 2 -6.30 20.49 -7.16
C ASP A 2 -6.93 19.44 -6.24
N THR A 3 -7.15 18.23 -6.79
CA THR A 3 -7.61 17.05 -6.04
C THR A 3 -6.46 16.46 -5.23
N GLN A 4 -5.82 17.27 -4.38
CA GLN A 4 -4.83 16.76 -3.45
C GLN A 4 -5.58 16.34 -2.18
N VAL A 5 -5.63 15.03 -1.90
CA VAL A 5 -6.04 14.54 -0.59
C VAL A 5 -4.92 14.89 0.38
N ASP A 6 -5.12 15.95 1.16
CA ASP A 6 -4.19 16.38 2.21
C ASP A 6 -4.51 15.63 3.51
N LEU A 7 -3.67 14.65 3.84
CA LEU A 7 -3.71 13.97 5.15
C LEU A 7 -2.87 14.71 6.21
N GLY A 8 -2.33 15.89 5.94
CA GLY A 8 -1.42 16.63 6.82
C GLY A 8 -2.00 17.01 8.18
N GLY A 9 -3.33 16.94 8.35
CA GLY A 9 -4.01 17.10 9.63
C GLY A 9 -4.16 15.82 10.45
N LEU A 10 -3.81 14.66 9.92
CA LEU A 10 -3.91 13.36 10.59
C LEU A 10 -2.52 12.91 11.06
N THR A 11 -2.39 12.65 12.36
CA THR A 11 -1.20 12.00 12.89
C THR A 11 -1.21 10.53 12.47
N VAL A 12 -0.33 10.18 11.52
CA VAL A 12 -0.11 8.78 11.11
C VAL A 12 0.97 8.17 11.99
N ASP A 13 0.63 7.09 12.70
CA ASP A 13 1.63 6.29 13.40
C ASP A 13 2.41 5.46 12.37
N THR A 14 3.70 5.72 12.25
CA THR A 14 4.61 5.05 11.31
C THR A 14 5.41 3.91 11.96
N SER A 15 5.15 3.61 13.24
CA SER A 15 5.83 2.53 13.97
C SER A 15 5.41 1.12 13.51
N ALA A 16 4.28 1.01 12.83
CA ALA A 16 3.76 -0.23 12.26
C ALA A 16 3.32 -0.02 10.81
N PRO A 17 3.37 -1.06 9.96
CA PRO A 17 2.94 -0.96 8.58
C PRO A 17 1.41 -0.96 8.48
N VAL A 18 0.92 -0.38 7.40
CA VAL A 18 -0.51 -0.29 7.12
C VAL A 18 -0.84 -1.19 5.93
N LEU A 19 -1.72 -2.16 6.14
CA LEU A 19 -2.29 -2.97 5.05
C LEU A 19 -3.44 -2.22 4.39
N VAL A 20 -3.30 -1.92 3.09
CA VAL A 20 -4.36 -1.32 2.28
C VAL A 20 -4.92 -2.38 1.33
N THR A 21 -6.17 -2.77 1.57
CA THR A 21 -6.90 -3.69 0.68
C THR A 21 -7.50 -2.95 -0.50
N GLY A 22 -7.39 -3.51 -1.71
CA GLY A 22 -7.89 -2.83 -2.91
C GLY A 22 -7.06 -1.59 -3.25
N ALA A 23 -5.74 -1.65 -2.98
CA ALA A 23 -4.81 -0.52 -3.05
C ALA A 23 -4.82 0.21 -4.41
N THR A 24 -5.13 -0.47 -5.51
CA THR A 24 -5.23 0.13 -6.86
C THR A 24 -6.57 0.82 -7.14
N GLY A 25 -7.45 0.90 -6.15
CA GLY A 25 -8.76 1.55 -6.28
C GLY A 25 -8.64 3.08 -6.29
N TYR A 26 -9.66 3.75 -6.83
CA TYR A 26 -9.67 5.21 -6.98
C TYR A 26 -9.39 5.96 -5.67
N VAL A 27 -10.09 5.61 -4.58
CA VAL A 27 -9.88 6.21 -3.26
C VAL A 27 -8.62 5.66 -2.59
N ALA A 28 -8.38 4.35 -2.72
CA ALA A 28 -7.28 3.67 -2.06
C ALA A 28 -5.92 4.21 -2.52
N GLY A 29 -5.75 4.57 -3.80
CA GLY A 29 -4.51 5.17 -4.31
C GLY A 29 -4.15 6.48 -3.60
N TRP A 30 -5.14 7.32 -3.29
CA TRP A 30 -4.91 8.55 -2.51
C TRP A 30 -4.57 8.27 -1.05
N ILE A 31 -5.18 7.25 -0.46
CA ILE A 31 -4.85 6.81 0.90
C ILE A 31 -3.40 6.30 0.95
N VAL A 32 -3.00 5.46 -0.01
CA VAL A 32 -1.62 4.97 -0.13
C VAL A 32 -0.65 6.13 -0.28
N LYS A 33 -0.95 7.11 -1.14
CA LYS A 33 -0.15 8.33 -1.27
C LYS A 33 0.04 9.04 0.06
N GLY A 34 -1.03 9.35 0.77
CA GLY A 34 -0.92 10.08 2.03
C GLY A 34 -0.17 9.30 3.11
N LEU A 35 -0.31 7.97 3.16
CA LEU A 35 0.46 7.12 4.07
C LEU A 35 1.96 7.11 3.74
N LEU A 36 2.30 7.00 2.46
CA LEU A 36 3.69 7.04 1.99
C LEU A 36 4.32 8.42 2.20
N ASP A 37 3.58 9.50 1.95
CA ASP A 37 4.02 10.88 2.21
C ASP A 37 4.28 11.13 3.70
N ALA A 38 3.51 10.48 4.58
CA ALA A 38 3.73 10.50 6.02
C ALA A 38 4.93 9.63 6.47
N GLY A 39 5.58 8.89 5.56
CA GLY A 39 6.72 8.01 5.87
C GLY A 39 6.34 6.62 6.38
N ALA A 40 5.07 6.22 6.25
CA ALA A 40 4.64 4.89 6.69
C ALA A 40 5.13 3.79 5.73
N THR A 41 5.22 2.57 6.25
CA THR A 41 5.33 1.36 5.41
C THR A 41 3.93 0.91 5.02
N VAL A 42 3.67 0.75 3.73
CA VAL A 42 2.37 0.36 3.18
C VAL A 42 2.46 -1.02 2.55
N HIS A 43 1.64 -1.94 3.02
CA HIS A 43 1.39 -3.23 2.39
C HIS A 43 0.18 -3.10 1.49
N ALA A 44 0.39 -2.98 0.18
CA ALA A 44 -0.67 -2.83 -0.80
C ALA A 44 -1.12 -4.20 -1.31
N ALA A 45 -2.33 -4.62 -0.93
CA ALA A 45 -2.94 -5.83 -1.44
C ALA A 45 -3.58 -5.59 -2.81
N VAL A 46 -3.04 -6.25 -3.83
CA VAL A 46 -3.42 -6.14 -5.24
C VAL A 46 -3.67 -7.53 -5.83
N ARG A 47 -4.60 -7.67 -6.78
CA ARG A 47 -4.94 -8.99 -7.34
C ARG A 47 -3.77 -9.65 -8.07
N ASP A 48 -3.01 -8.88 -8.85
CA ASP A 48 -1.82 -9.36 -9.52
C ASP A 48 -0.79 -8.22 -9.61
N PRO A 49 0.32 -8.29 -8.84
CA PRO A 49 1.35 -7.26 -8.83
C PRO A 49 2.14 -7.19 -10.15
N ARG A 50 2.05 -8.20 -11.00
CA ARG A 50 2.74 -8.25 -12.30
C ARG A 50 2.03 -7.45 -13.38
N ILE A 51 0.75 -7.08 -13.16
CA ILE A 51 0.02 -6.21 -14.08
C ILE A 51 0.45 -4.77 -13.84
N THR A 52 1.59 -4.40 -14.44
CA THR A 52 2.24 -3.09 -14.29
C THR A 52 1.28 -1.93 -14.50
N THR A 53 0.40 -1.99 -15.50
CA THR A 53 -0.60 -0.93 -15.77
C THR A 53 -1.53 -0.67 -14.59
N LYS A 54 -1.82 -1.67 -13.75
CA LYS A 54 -2.69 -1.52 -12.58
C LYS A 54 -1.95 -0.99 -11.36
N VAL A 55 -0.68 -1.33 -11.20
CA VAL A 55 0.12 -0.94 -10.03
C VAL A 55 1.01 0.27 -10.26
N ARG A 56 1.15 0.73 -11.52
CA ARG A 56 2.09 1.78 -11.92
C ARG A 56 1.94 3.05 -11.09
N HIS A 57 0.72 3.52 -10.89
CA HIS A 57 0.47 4.72 -10.09
C HIS A 57 0.96 4.58 -8.64
N LEU A 58 0.86 3.40 -8.02
CA LEU A 58 1.37 3.16 -6.66
C LEU A 58 2.91 3.18 -6.64
N LEU A 59 3.54 2.60 -7.66
CA LEU A 59 5.00 2.62 -7.82
C LEU A 59 5.51 4.05 -8.03
N ASP A 60 4.87 4.81 -8.91
CA ASP A 60 5.24 6.21 -9.19
C ASP A 60 5.10 7.09 -7.93
N ILE A 61 4.08 6.84 -7.10
CA ILE A 61 3.94 7.49 -5.78
C ILE A 61 5.13 7.11 -4.88
N ALA A 62 5.39 5.80 -4.72
CA ALA A 62 6.44 5.30 -3.84
C ALA A 62 7.84 5.80 -4.21
N ASP A 63 8.13 6.00 -5.50
CA ASP A 63 9.40 6.57 -5.99
C ASP A 63 9.63 8.02 -5.53
N THR A 64 8.56 8.74 -5.14
CA THR A 64 8.62 10.16 -4.76
C THR A 64 8.31 10.42 -3.28
N SER A 65 7.86 9.40 -2.55
CA SER A 65 7.46 9.52 -1.14
C SER A 65 8.55 8.95 -0.20
N PRO A 66 8.64 9.43 1.05
CA PRO A 66 9.60 8.93 2.04
C PRO A 66 9.26 7.55 2.62
N GLY A 67 8.00 7.11 2.50
CA GLY A 67 7.52 5.81 2.96
C GLY A 67 7.98 4.65 2.10
N THR A 68 7.63 3.43 2.50
CA THR A 68 7.99 2.20 1.78
C THR A 68 6.74 1.49 1.29
N LEU A 69 6.71 1.07 0.03
CA LEU A 69 5.61 0.31 -0.56
C LEU A 69 6.00 -1.16 -0.79
N HIS A 70 5.18 -2.08 -0.29
CA HIS A 70 5.25 -3.51 -0.58
C HIS A 70 3.96 -3.97 -1.26
N LEU A 71 4.07 -4.54 -2.46
CA LEU A 71 2.94 -5.10 -3.18
C LEU A 71 2.75 -6.58 -2.79
N PHE A 72 1.54 -6.94 -2.38
CA PHE A 72 1.16 -8.32 -2.08
C PHE A 72 0.06 -8.81 -3.02
N ALA A 73 0.25 -10.00 -3.58
CA ALA A 73 -0.76 -10.65 -4.40
C ALA A 73 -1.89 -11.17 -3.49
N SER A 74 -3.08 -10.57 -3.55
CA SER A 74 -4.22 -10.93 -2.71
C SER A 74 -5.54 -10.91 -3.48
N ASP A 75 -6.38 -11.90 -3.24
CA ASP A 75 -7.67 -12.09 -3.88
C ASP A 75 -8.73 -12.41 -2.82
N LEU A 76 -9.72 -11.53 -2.67
CA LEU A 76 -10.82 -11.66 -1.72
C LEU A 76 -11.59 -12.99 -1.85
N MET A 77 -11.58 -13.60 -3.04
CA MET A 77 -12.27 -14.87 -3.29
C MET A 77 -11.42 -16.09 -2.92
N ARG A 78 -10.18 -15.91 -2.48
CA ARG A 78 -9.25 -16.99 -2.13
C ARG A 78 -8.91 -16.92 -0.65
N GLU A 79 -9.35 -17.94 0.08
CA GLU A 79 -9.03 -18.07 1.50
C GLU A 79 -7.50 -18.01 1.72
N GLY A 80 -7.09 -17.20 2.68
CA GLY A 80 -5.70 -17.04 3.07
C GLY A 80 -4.82 -16.18 2.15
N SER A 81 -5.34 -15.60 1.07
CA SER A 81 -4.52 -14.78 0.15
C SER A 81 -3.93 -13.50 0.76
N TYR A 82 -4.39 -13.11 1.96
CA TYR A 82 -3.91 -11.93 2.68
C TYR A 82 -2.92 -12.29 3.80
N PHE A 83 -2.69 -13.57 4.09
CA PHE A 83 -1.81 -13.98 5.19
C PHE A 83 -0.41 -13.45 5.01
N GLU A 84 0.12 -13.46 3.79
CA GLU A 84 1.45 -12.92 3.49
C GLU A 84 1.51 -11.41 3.77
N ALA A 85 0.53 -10.65 3.28
CA ALA A 85 0.45 -9.21 3.49
C ALA A 85 0.32 -8.82 4.97
N ILE A 86 -0.36 -9.64 5.77
CA ILE A 86 -0.51 -9.46 7.22
C ILE A 86 0.76 -9.89 7.97
N SER A 87 1.36 -11.02 7.56
CA SER A 87 2.42 -11.72 8.31
C SER A 87 3.83 -11.29 7.92
N TYR A 88 3.99 -10.44 6.90
CA TYR A 88 5.29 -9.99 6.40
C TYR A 88 6.23 -9.51 7.53
N LEU A 89 5.68 -8.89 8.58
CA LEU A 89 6.47 -8.49 9.75
C LEU A 89 6.60 -9.52 10.87
N ALA A 90 5.72 -10.51 10.95
CA ALA A 90 5.83 -11.54 11.98
C ALA A 90 7.06 -12.45 11.75
N ARG A 91 7.64 -12.46 10.54
CA ARG A 91 8.69 -13.41 10.16
C ARG A 91 9.87 -12.82 9.36
N GLY A 92 9.82 -11.56 8.93
CA GLY A 92 10.78 -11.00 7.97
C GLY A 92 10.59 -11.57 6.55
N PRO A 93 11.34 -11.07 5.54
CA PRO A 93 11.20 -11.52 4.17
C PRO A 93 11.46 -13.03 4.05
N VAL A 94 10.52 -13.75 3.43
CA VAL A 94 10.66 -15.19 3.15
C VAL A 94 11.59 -15.35 1.93
N PRO A 95 12.67 -16.15 2.04
CA PRO A 95 13.63 -16.36 0.95
C PRO A 95 13.03 -17.11 -0.26
#